data_AF-A0A2G0CET7-F1
#
_entry.id   AF-A0A2G0CET7-F1
#
_cell.length_a   1.000
_cell.length_b   1.000
_cell.length_c   1.000
_cell.angle_alpha   90.00
_cell.angle_beta   90.00
_cell.angle_gamma   90.00
#
_symmetry.space_group_name_H-M   'P 1'
#
loop_
_entity.id
_entity.type
_entity.pdbx_description
1 polymer ?
#
loop_
_entity_poly.entity_id
_entity_poly.type
_entity_poly.pdbx_seq_one_letter_code
_entity_poly.pdbx_strand_id
1 'polypeptide(L)'
;MNLFYLGPPPPGFLPGTWESPPRRFDRQPLFEVDGVFVFSGLTPLEKDACQLLERSGRPTIRVGAVHVPLHRPAIANILMVREYGPEDELPFLAWLQSRPRTNYQPIDCSFYDRLEAAITTREPIELIYRMGDGKVNAMTCRLEDTKTDQTEEYLKLEGEHWLRLDRIVSLDGVLITRGCTF
;
A
#
# COMPACT_ATOMS: atom_id res chain seq x y z
N MET A 1 3.07 -13.24 9.19
CA MET A 1 2.38 -12.02 8.75
C MET A 1 3.30 -10.85 9.02
N ASN A 2 3.62 -10.08 7.98
CA ASN A 2 4.50 -8.92 8.07
C ASN A 2 3.69 -7.69 8.48
N LEU A 3 3.82 -7.34 9.76
CA LEU A 3 3.11 -6.22 10.35
C LEU A 3 3.95 -4.97 10.36
N PHE A 4 3.26 -3.86 10.12
CA PHE A 4 3.89 -2.55 10.14
C PHE A 4 3.12 -1.58 11.04
N TYR A 5 3.75 -0.46 11.37
CA TYR A 5 3.09 0.65 12.05
C TYR A 5 3.50 2.03 11.54
N LEU A 6 2.60 2.99 11.75
CA LEU A 6 2.76 4.41 11.47
C LEU A 6 2.46 5.24 12.73
N GLY A 7 3.20 6.33 12.92
CA GLY A 7 3.07 7.18 14.09
C GLY A 7 3.77 6.63 15.34
N PRO A 8 3.72 7.37 16.46
CA PRO A 8 4.32 6.95 17.72
C PRO A 8 3.48 5.84 18.39
N PRO A 9 4.02 4.61 18.52
CA PRO A 9 3.29 3.54 19.20
C PRO A 9 3.20 3.80 20.72
N PRO A 10 2.14 3.33 21.39
CA PRO A 10 2.03 3.43 22.84
C PRO A 10 3.06 2.54 23.55
N PRO A 11 3.37 2.83 24.83
CA PRO A 11 4.17 1.93 25.65
C PRO A 11 3.58 0.52 25.66
N GLY A 12 4.43 -0.50 25.61
CA GLY A 12 3.97 -1.90 25.61
C GLY A 12 3.57 -2.45 24.24
N PHE A 13 3.46 -1.62 23.19
CA PHE A 13 3.24 -2.11 21.83
C PHE A 13 4.45 -2.94 21.36
N LEU A 14 5.60 -2.32 21.07
CA LEU A 14 6.77 -3.07 20.56
C LEU A 14 7.33 -4.16 21.48
N PRO A 15 7.48 -3.96 22.81
CA PRO A 15 7.93 -5.03 23.71
C PRO A 15 6.80 -6.00 24.08
N GLY A 16 5.69 -5.99 23.35
CA GLY A 16 4.58 -6.92 23.50
C GLY A 16 4.96 -8.36 23.17
N THR A 17 3.95 -9.22 23.11
CA THR A 17 4.10 -10.68 22.97
C THR A 17 4.21 -11.15 21.52
N TRP A 18 4.59 -10.25 20.61
CA TRP A 18 4.67 -10.54 19.18
C TRP A 18 5.65 -11.68 18.89
N GLU A 19 5.18 -12.68 18.13
CA GLU A 19 6.07 -13.67 17.52
C GLU A 19 7.08 -12.99 16.57
N SER A 20 6.61 -11.98 15.82
CA SER A 20 7.42 -11.10 14.99
C SER A 20 6.98 -9.64 15.20
N PRO A 21 7.79 -8.81 15.88
CA PRO A 21 7.42 -7.44 16.20
C PRO A 21 7.08 -6.59 14.95
N PRO A 22 6.00 -5.79 15.00
CA PRO A 22 5.67 -4.87 13.91
C PRO A 22 6.82 -3.88 13.63
N ARG A 23 7.08 -3.63 12.34
CA ARG A 23 8.17 -2.72 11.89
C ARG A 23 7.62 -1.35 11.52
N ARG A 24 8.43 -0.29 11.63
CA ARG A 24 8.00 1.03 11.15
C ARG A 24 7.83 0.99 9.63
N PHE A 25 6.76 1.58 9.10
CA PHE A 25 6.57 1.74 7.66
C PHE A 25 7.19 3.07 7.18
N ASP A 26 8.28 2.97 6.41
CA ASP A 26 9.00 4.16 5.95
C ASP A 26 8.57 4.61 4.55
N ARG A 27 8.45 3.68 3.58
CA ARG A 27 7.70 3.96 2.35
C ARG A 27 7.43 2.75 1.44
N GLN A 28 8.28 1.71 1.39
CA GLN A 28 8.17 0.62 0.41
C GLN A 28 8.96 -0.64 0.82
N PRO A 29 8.68 -1.81 0.23
CA PRO A 29 7.63 -2.07 -0.76
C PRO A 29 6.27 -2.42 -0.14
N LEU A 30 5.18 -2.02 -0.82
CA LEU A 30 3.82 -2.32 -0.38
C LEU A 30 3.49 -3.82 -0.35
N PHE A 31 4.16 -4.63 -1.18
CA PHE A 31 3.96 -6.08 -1.17
C PHE A 31 4.44 -6.76 0.11
N GLU A 32 5.32 -6.14 0.89
CA GLU A 32 5.70 -6.71 2.18
C GLU A 32 4.63 -6.51 3.26
N VAL A 33 3.70 -5.59 3.09
CA VAL A 33 2.76 -5.22 4.15
C VAL A 33 1.56 -6.16 4.12
N ASP A 34 1.37 -6.94 5.18
CA ASP A 34 0.17 -7.75 5.35
C ASP A 34 -0.90 -7.04 6.18
N GLY A 35 -0.49 -6.16 7.10
CA GLY A 35 -1.38 -5.37 7.95
C GLY A 35 -0.64 -4.22 8.62
N VAL A 36 -1.39 -3.19 9.03
CA VAL A 36 -0.79 -1.98 9.60
C VAL A 36 -1.52 -1.46 10.84
N PHE A 37 -0.76 -1.06 11.85
CA PHE A 37 -1.22 -0.24 12.96
C PHE A 37 -0.95 1.24 12.69
N VAL A 38 -1.93 2.09 12.94
CA VAL A 38 -1.81 3.53 12.71
C VAL A 38 -2.14 4.25 14.00
N PHE A 39 -1.14 4.88 14.59
CA PHE A 39 -1.29 5.62 15.84
C PHE A 39 -1.53 7.12 15.59
N SER A 40 -2.20 7.79 16.52
CA SER A 40 -2.37 9.24 16.47
C SER A 40 -1.01 9.98 16.52
N GLY A 41 -0.94 11.19 15.96
CA GLY A 41 0.30 11.97 15.92
C GLY A 41 1.11 11.80 14.62
N LEU A 42 0.48 11.34 13.55
CA LEU A 42 1.11 11.19 12.23
C LEU A 42 1.65 12.51 11.67
N THR A 43 2.87 12.45 11.14
CA THR A 43 3.44 13.48 10.26
C THR A 43 2.68 13.54 8.92
N PRO A 44 2.79 14.64 8.13
CA PRO A 44 2.17 14.71 6.80
C PRO A 44 2.55 13.53 5.89
N LEU A 45 3.83 13.13 5.95
CA LEU A 45 4.35 11.99 5.20
C LEU A 45 3.65 10.67 5.59
N GLU A 46 3.48 10.43 6.89
CA GLU A 46 2.81 9.22 7.38
C GLU A 46 1.30 9.24 7.11
N LYS A 47 0.68 10.42 7.03
CA LYS A 47 -0.73 10.54 6.59
C LYS A 47 -0.88 10.08 5.14
N ASP A 48 0.02 10.51 4.25
CA ASP A 48 0.02 10.05 2.86
C ASP A 48 0.26 8.54 2.77
N ALA A 49 1.19 8.00 3.57
CA ALA A 49 1.45 6.56 3.67
C ALA A 49 0.25 5.78 4.22
N CYS A 50 -0.45 6.31 5.22
CA CYS A 50 -1.68 5.72 5.75
C CYS A 50 -2.75 5.63 4.66
N GLN A 51 -2.99 6.72 3.93
CA GLN A 51 -3.95 6.71 2.83
C GLN A 51 -3.52 5.76 1.69
N LEU A 52 -2.21 5.66 1.43
CA LEU A 52 -1.62 4.71 0.49
C LEU A 52 -2.01 3.26 0.82
N LEU A 53 -1.79 2.86 2.07
CA LEU A 53 -2.04 1.52 2.58
C LEU A 53 -3.53 1.19 2.56
N GLU A 54 -4.36 2.09 3.07
CA GLU A 54 -5.82 1.91 3.10
C GLU A 54 -6.42 1.82 1.70
N ARG A 55 -6.00 2.68 0.76
CA ARG A 55 -6.46 2.61 -0.63
C ARG A 55 -5.97 1.37 -1.37
N SER A 56 -4.83 0.82 -0.95
CA SER A 56 -4.29 -0.45 -1.46
C SER A 56 -5.01 -1.66 -0.84
N GLY A 57 -6.00 -1.42 0.03
CA GLY A 57 -6.78 -2.46 0.66
C GLY A 57 -6.05 -3.17 1.79
N ARG A 58 -4.99 -2.59 2.37
CA ARG A 58 -4.29 -3.19 3.51
C ARG A 58 -5.17 -3.11 4.77
N PRO A 59 -5.35 -4.21 5.51
CA PRO A 59 -6.13 -4.19 6.74
C PRO A 59 -5.41 -3.31 7.77
N THR A 60 -6.15 -2.34 8.30
CA THR A 60 -5.59 -1.23 9.07
C THR A 60 -6.28 -1.11 10.41
N ILE A 61 -5.51 -1.08 11.50
CA ILE A 61 -6.00 -0.80 12.85
C ILE A 61 -5.57 0.62 13.22
N ARG A 62 -6.53 1.55 13.30
CA ARG A 62 -6.31 2.91 13.78
C ARG A 62 -6.50 2.96 15.29
N VAL A 63 -5.46 3.37 16.03
CA VAL A 63 -5.47 3.47 17.49
C VAL A 63 -5.39 4.94 17.90
N GLY A 64 -6.40 5.41 18.65
CA GLY A 64 -6.53 6.78 19.10
C GLY A 64 -7.11 7.72 18.04
N ALA A 65 -6.93 9.03 18.23
CA ALA A 65 -7.46 10.08 17.36
C ALA A 65 -6.64 10.25 16.06
N VAL A 66 -6.74 9.29 15.14
CA VAL A 66 -6.07 9.31 13.84
C VAL A 66 -6.79 10.25 12.87
N HIS A 67 -6.20 11.43 12.65
CA HIS A 67 -6.74 12.47 11.76
C HIS A 67 -6.29 12.25 10.30
N VAL A 68 -6.81 11.20 9.67
CA VAL A 68 -6.62 10.87 8.25
C VAL A 68 -7.99 10.67 7.60
N PRO A 69 -8.31 11.35 6.48
CA PRO A 69 -9.58 11.17 5.78
C PRO A 69 -9.81 9.71 5.40
N LEU A 70 -11.01 9.19 5.70
CA LEU A 70 -11.39 7.83 5.33
C LEU A 70 -11.71 7.75 3.83
N HIS A 71 -11.13 6.77 3.15
CA HIS A 71 -11.55 6.40 1.81
C HIS A 71 -12.71 5.40 1.89
N ARG A 72 -13.93 5.77 1.45
CA ARG A 72 -15.14 4.94 1.60
C ARG A 72 -14.97 3.46 1.23
N PRO A 73 -14.37 3.10 0.07
CA PRO A 73 -14.11 1.70 -0.28
C PRO A 73 -13.21 0.94 0.70
N ALA A 74 -12.35 1.64 1.43
CA ALA A 74 -11.41 1.04 2.39
C ALA A 74 -12.00 0.86 3.80
N ILE A 75 -13.14 1.48 4.12
CA ILE A 75 -13.71 1.50 5.49
C ILE A 75 -13.94 0.09 6.04
N ALA A 76 -14.40 -0.85 5.20
CA ALA A 76 -14.64 -2.23 5.60
C ALA A 76 -13.36 -2.98 6.05
N ASN A 77 -12.19 -2.42 5.73
CA ASN A 77 -10.87 -2.95 6.08
C ASN A 77 -10.12 -2.08 7.12
N ILE A 78 -10.84 -1.23 7.84
CA ILE A 78 -10.30 -0.37 8.89
C ILE A 78 -11.01 -0.69 10.21
N LEU A 79 -10.24 -1.05 11.23
CA LEU A 79 -10.70 -1.12 12.61
C LEU A 79 -10.29 0.16 13.34
N MET A 80 -11.23 0.81 13.99
CA MET A 80 -10.97 1.98 14.83
C MET A 80 -11.04 1.58 16.29
N VAL A 81 -9.95 1.80 17.02
CA VAL A 81 -9.82 1.48 18.43
C VAL A 81 -9.41 2.74 19.17
N ARG A 82 -9.95 2.93 20.37
CA ARG A 82 -9.64 4.10 21.20
C ARG A 82 -8.22 4.03 21.74
N GLU A 83 -7.84 2.89 22.30
CA GLU A 83 -6.60 2.65 23.04
C GLU A 83 -6.06 1.24 22.70
N TYR A 84 -4.80 0.98 22.98
CA TYR A 84 -4.16 -0.33 22.78
C TYR A 84 -3.66 -0.83 24.13
N GLY A 85 -4.06 -2.04 24.52
CA GLY A 85 -3.47 -2.82 25.60
C GLY A 85 -2.69 -4.04 25.07
N PRO A 86 -1.65 -4.53 25.74
CA PRO A 86 -0.95 -5.76 25.37
C PRO A 86 -1.89 -6.98 25.24
N GLU A 87 -2.98 -7.01 25.99
CA GLU A 87 -4.03 -8.03 25.94
C GLU A 87 -4.80 -8.05 24.60
N ASP A 88 -4.78 -6.95 23.85
CA ASP A 88 -5.48 -6.82 22.58
C ASP A 88 -4.70 -7.43 21.40
N GLU A 89 -3.45 -7.84 21.62
CA GLU A 89 -2.56 -8.33 20.57
C GLU A 89 -3.19 -9.50 19.79
N LEU A 90 -3.62 -10.55 20.50
CA LEU A 90 -4.24 -11.73 19.88
C LEU A 90 -5.55 -11.39 19.15
N PRO A 91 -6.51 -10.65 19.75
CA PRO A 91 -7.69 -10.15 19.03
C PRO A 91 -7.36 -9.37 17.76
N PHE A 92 -6.35 -8.49 17.79
CA PHE A 92 -5.96 -7.70 16.63
C PHE A 92 -5.31 -8.53 15.54
N LEU A 93 -4.46 -9.50 15.89
CA LEU A 93 -3.89 -10.45 14.95
C LEU A 93 -4.98 -11.27 14.25
N ALA A 94 -5.94 -11.81 15.02
CA ALA A 94 -7.06 -12.55 14.46
C ALA A 94 -7.92 -11.69 13.52
N TRP A 95 -8.16 -10.42 13.90
CA TRP A 95 -8.88 -9.48 13.03
C TRP A 95 -8.11 -9.23 11.73
N LEU A 96 -6.81 -8.92 11.79
CA LEU A 96 -5.99 -8.67 10.59
C LEU A 96 -5.97 -9.87 9.64
N GLN A 97 -5.87 -11.09 10.17
CA GLN A 97 -5.88 -12.33 9.38
C GLN A 97 -7.24 -12.64 8.74
N SER A 98 -8.34 -12.19 9.36
CA SER A 98 -9.70 -12.39 8.82
C SER A 98 -10.04 -11.49 7.64
N ARG A 99 -9.18 -10.51 7.33
CA ARG A 99 -9.44 -9.46 6.36
C ARG A 99 -8.76 -9.73 5.01
N PRO A 100 -9.34 -9.27 3.89
CA PRO A 100 -8.63 -9.30 2.63
C PRO A 100 -7.37 -8.43 2.74
N ARG A 101 -6.23 -8.97 2.29
CA ARG A 101 -4.94 -8.27 2.32
C ARG A 101 -4.84 -7.17 1.26
N THR A 102 -5.56 -7.31 0.15
CA THR A 102 -5.49 -6.37 -0.97
C THR A 102 -6.84 -6.22 -1.66
N ASN A 103 -7.00 -5.10 -2.37
CA ASN A 103 -8.11 -4.81 -3.27
C ASN A 103 -7.65 -4.69 -4.74
N TYR A 104 -6.52 -5.31 -5.07
CA TYR A 104 -5.88 -5.21 -6.38
C TYR A 104 -6.82 -5.56 -7.53
N GLN A 105 -6.74 -4.78 -8.60
CA GLN A 105 -7.48 -5.00 -9.84
C GLN A 105 -6.49 -5.24 -10.98
N PRO A 106 -6.53 -6.40 -11.66
CA PRO A 106 -5.68 -6.67 -12.81
C PRO A 106 -5.80 -5.58 -13.90
N ILE A 107 -4.67 -5.30 -14.55
CA ILE A 107 -4.62 -4.37 -15.67
C ILE A 107 -4.84 -5.12 -17.00
N ASP A 108 -5.11 -4.37 -18.06
CA ASP A 108 -5.33 -4.95 -19.39
C ASP A 108 -4.07 -5.65 -19.95
N CYS A 109 -4.25 -6.84 -20.53
CA CYS A 109 -3.15 -7.62 -21.11
C CYS A 109 -2.35 -6.84 -22.16
N SER A 110 -3.02 -6.01 -22.98
CA SER A 110 -2.35 -5.19 -24.00
C SER A 110 -1.41 -4.13 -23.41
N PHE A 111 -1.54 -3.82 -22.12
CA PHE A 111 -0.66 -2.90 -21.43
C PHE A 111 0.66 -3.56 -20.99
N TYR A 112 0.70 -4.88 -20.81
CA TYR A 112 1.94 -5.59 -20.47
C TYR A 112 2.97 -5.48 -21.59
N ASP A 113 2.55 -5.63 -22.85
CA ASP A 113 3.44 -5.46 -24.00
C ASP A 113 4.15 -4.09 -23.98
N ARG A 114 3.46 -3.04 -23.53
CA ARG A 114 4.01 -1.68 -23.41
C ARG A 114 5.00 -1.57 -22.26
N LEU A 115 4.69 -2.18 -21.11
CA LEU A 115 5.60 -2.25 -19.97
C LEU A 115 6.88 -3.01 -20.36
N GLU A 116 6.75 -4.16 -21.00
CA GLU A 116 7.88 -4.96 -21.47
C GLU A 116 8.75 -4.20 -22.48
N ALA A 117 8.14 -3.51 -23.45
CA ALA A 117 8.85 -2.68 -24.39
C ALA A 117 9.64 -1.57 -23.67
N ALA A 118 9.01 -0.84 -22.75
CA ALA A 118 9.64 0.25 -21.99
C ALA A 118 10.74 -0.25 -21.04
N ILE A 119 10.58 -1.41 -20.42
CA ILE A 119 11.61 -2.08 -19.60
C ILE A 119 12.80 -2.49 -20.46
N THR A 120 12.56 -3.01 -21.67
CA THR A 120 13.60 -3.47 -22.58
C THR A 120 14.42 -2.32 -23.15
N THR A 121 13.76 -1.23 -23.59
CA THR A 121 14.47 -0.06 -24.12
C THR A 121 15.16 0.74 -23.02
N ARG A 122 14.65 0.66 -21.77
CA ARG A 122 15.07 1.47 -20.62
C ARG A 122 15.02 2.96 -20.89
N GLU A 123 14.23 3.41 -21.85
CA GLU A 123 14.09 4.83 -22.16
C GLU A 123 13.32 5.56 -21.05
N PRO A 124 13.62 6.84 -20.77
CA PRO A 124 12.80 7.63 -19.86
C PRO A 124 11.39 7.78 -20.42
N ILE A 125 10.38 7.43 -19.64
CA ILE A 125 8.98 7.52 -20.00
C ILE A 125 8.21 8.40 -19.01
N GLU A 126 7.15 9.05 -19.48
CA GLU A 126 6.20 9.73 -18.61
C GLU A 126 5.26 8.70 -17.98
N LEU A 127 5.25 8.64 -16.65
CA LEU A 127 4.39 7.79 -15.84
C LEU A 127 3.42 8.65 -15.04
N ILE A 128 2.13 8.45 -15.26
CA ILE A 128 1.06 9.11 -14.51
C ILE A 128 0.41 8.07 -13.60
N TYR A 129 0.30 8.35 -12.31
CA TYR A 129 -0.17 7.39 -11.31
C TYR A 129 -0.97 8.05 -10.18
N ARG A 130 -1.81 7.27 -9.50
CA ARG A 130 -2.60 7.74 -8.34
C ARG A 130 -1.76 7.65 -7.07
N MET A 131 -1.67 8.75 -6.32
CA MET A 131 -1.05 8.85 -5.00
C MET A 131 -1.96 8.34 -3.87
N GLY A 132 -1.44 8.31 -2.63
CA GLY A 132 -2.19 7.91 -1.44
C GLY A 132 -3.41 8.81 -1.16
N ASP A 133 -3.31 10.12 -1.38
CA ASP A 133 -4.46 11.02 -1.26
C ASP A 133 -5.50 10.85 -2.39
N GLY A 134 -5.16 10.08 -3.43
CA GLY A 134 -5.97 9.81 -4.61
C GLY A 134 -5.79 10.83 -5.73
N LYS A 135 -4.96 11.87 -5.52
CA LYS A 135 -4.56 12.76 -6.61
C LYS A 135 -3.69 12.01 -7.60
N VAL A 136 -3.66 12.52 -8.81
CA VAL A 136 -2.80 12.02 -9.86
C VAL A 136 -1.49 12.80 -9.80
N ASN A 137 -0.38 12.08 -9.92
CA ASN A 137 0.94 12.66 -10.07
C ASN A 137 1.59 12.14 -11.35
N ALA A 138 2.50 12.92 -11.91
CA ALA A 138 3.30 12.55 -13.07
C ALA A 138 4.78 12.53 -12.69
N MET A 139 5.52 11.57 -13.20
CA MET A 139 6.98 11.55 -13.11
C MET A 139 7.59 11.04 -14.41
N THR A 140 8.78 11.50 -14.74
CA THR A 140 9.61 10.86 -15.77
C THR A 140 10.55 9.89 -15.08
N CYS A 141 10.53 8.62 -15.47
CA CYS A 141 11.35 7.57 -14.87
C CYS A 141 11.71 6.50 -15.90
N ARG A 142 12.68 5.65 -15.57
CA ARG A 142 12.95 4.41 -16.33
C ARG A 142 12.31 3.23 -15.63
N LEU A 143 11.79 2.30 -16.42
CA LEU A 143 11.24 1.05 -15.91
C LEU A 143 12.34 -0.01 -15.88
N GLU A 144 12.46 -0.73 -14.76
CA GLU A 144 13.50 -1.73 -14.58
C GLU A 144 12.98 -3.16 -14.73
N ASP A 145 11.82 -3.46 -14.14
CA ASP A 145 11.26 -4.81 -14.09
C ASP A 145 9.79 -4.80 -13.66
N THR A 146 9.12 -5.93 -13.76
CA THR A 146 7.82 -6.19 -13.11
C THR A 146 7.94 -7.33 -12.12
N LYS A 147 7.07 -7.34 -11.11
CA LYS A 147 6.98 -8.43 -10.14
C LYS A 147 5.53 -8.70 -9.80
N THR A 148 5.17 -9.97 -9.77
CA THR A 148 3.94 -10.44 -9.10
C THR A 148 4.30 -10.90 -7.69
N ASP A 149 3.60 -10.39 -6.69
CA ASP A 149 3.72 -10.82 -5.30
C ASP A 149 2.33 -11.21 -4.78
N GLN A 150 2.15 -12.48 -4.47
CA GLN A 150 0.87 -13.11 -4.19
C GLN A 150 -0.14 -12.92 -5.34
N THR A 151 -1.04 -11.93 -5.20
CA THR A 151 -2.14 -11.62 -6.14
C THR A 151 -2.03 -10.21 -6.72
N GLU A 152 -0.93 -9.52 -6.43
CA GLU A 152 -0.72 -8.13 -6.78
C GLU A 152 0.47 -8.00 -7.70
N GLU A 153 0.40 -7.05 -8.63
CA GLU A 153 1.45 -6.85 -9.61
C GLU A 153 2.04 -5.45 -9.46
N TYR A 154 3.35 -5.39 -9.62
CA TYR A 154 4.16 -4.23 -9.33
C TYR A 154 5.12 -3.96 -10.47
N LEU A 155 5.38 -2.67 -10.66
CA LEU A 155 6.38 -2.13 -11.55
C LEU A 155 7.55 -1.62 -10.73
N LYS A 156 8.76 -2.10 -11.04
CA LYS A 156 10.01 -1.55 -10.53
C LYS A 156 10.39 -0.35 -11.38
N LEU A 157 10.48 0.82 -10.75
CA LEU A 157 11.04 2.03 -11.34
C LEU A 157 12.53 2.10 -11.02
N GLU A 158 13.24 3.00 -11.70
CA GLU A 158 14.66 3.24 -11.42
C GLU A 158 14.95 3.44 -9.91
N GLY A 159 15.92 2.67 -9.41
CA GLY A 159 16.22 2.57 -7.98
C GLY A 159 15.39 1.50 -7.26
N GLU A 160 15.13 1.71 -5.97
CA GLU A 160 14.40 0.74 -5.11
C GLU A 160 12.91 1.09 -4.97
N HIS A 161 12.30 1.62 -6.04
CA HIS A 161 10.90 2.04 -6.03
C HIS A 161 9.97 1.05 -6.73
N TRP A 162 8.94 0.61 -6.03
CA TRP A 162 7.90 -0.30 -6.49
C TRP A 162 6.53 0.36 -6.49
N LEU A 163 5.88 0.39 -7.66
CA LEU A 163 4.54 0.92 -7.83
C LEU A 163 3.57 -0.21 -8.19
N ARG A 164 2.40 -0.29 -7.53
CA ARG A 164 1.36 -1.24 -7.95
C ARG A 164 0.81 -0.87 -9.33
N LEU A 165 0.67 -1.86 -10.21
CA LEU A 165 0.22 -1.66 -11.60
C LEU A 165 -1.19 -1.05 -11.69
N ASP A 166 -2.12 -1.48 -10.84
CA ASP A 166 -3.51 -1.00 -10.80
C ASP A 166 -3.67 0.49 -10.40
N ARG A 167 -2.57 1.13 -10.02
CA ARG A 167 -2.50 2.55 -9.65
C ARG A 167 -1.93 3.43 -10.75
N ILE A 168 -1.35 2.84 -11.77
CA ILE A 168 -0.92 3.58 -12.96
C ILE A 168 -2.18 4.05 -13.69
N VAL A 169 -2.15 5.30 -14.15
CA VAL A 169 -3.22 5.95 -14.91
C VAL A 169 -2.87 5.97 -16.38
N SER A 170 -1.63 6.33 -16.72
CA SER A 170 -1.11 6.26 -18.07
C SER A 170 0.40 6.10 -18.10
N LEU A 171 0.87 5.59 -19.23
CA LEU A 171 2.28 5.47 -19.58
C LEU A 171 2.47 6.07 -20.97
N ASP A 172 3.32 7.09 -21.07
CA ASP A 172 3.63 7.84 -22.30
C ASP A 172 2.36 8.28 -23.07
N GLY A 173 1.43 8.92 -22.33
CA GLY A 173 0.13 9.36 -22.86
C GLY A 173 -0.90 8.25 -23.12
N VAL A 174 -0.54 6.97 -23.00
CA VAL A 174 -1.47 5.85 -23.18
C VAL A 174 -2.15 5.51 -21.86
N LEU A 175 -3.47 5.70 -21.80
CA LEU A 175 -4.29 5.37 -20.63
C LEU A 175 -4.33 3.87 -20.37
N ILE A 176 -4.23 3.48 -19.11
CA ILE A 176 -4.54 2.12 -18.67
C ILE A 176 -6.05 1.93 -18.68
N THR A 177 -6.52 0.98 -19.46
CA THR A 177 -7.84 0.39 -19.29
C THR A 177 -7.75 -0.67 -18.18
N ARG A 178 -8.73 -0.64 -17.25
CA ARG A 178 -8.85 -1.72 -16.26
C ARG A 178 -9.28 -2.99 -16.97
N GLY A 179 -8.62 -4.10 -16.66
CA GLY A 179 -8.63 -5.30 -17.47
C GLY A 179 -9.98 -6.02 -17.62
N CYS A 180 -10.00 -6.93 -18.58
CA CYS A 180 -11.11 -7.79 -18.98
C CYS A 180 -11.68 -8.61 -17.81
N THR A 181 -12.99 -8.58 -17.64
CA THR A 181 -13.73 -9.58 -16.88
C THR A 181 -13.72 -10.90 -17.66
N PHE A 182 -13.03 -11.92 -17.13
CA PHE A 182 -13.23 -13.31 -17.54
C PHE A 182 -14.50 -13.88 -16.89
#